data_AF-A0AAW0C8G9-F1
#
_entry.id   AF-A0AAW0C8G9-F1
#
_cell.length_a   1.000
_cell.length_b   1.000
_cell.length_c   1.000
_cell.angle_alpha   90.00
_cell.angle_beta   90.00
_cell.angle_gamma   90.00
#
_symmetry.space_group_name_H-M   'P 1'
#
loop_
_entity.id
_entity.type
_entity.pdbx_description
1 polymer ?
#
loop_
_entity_poly.entity_id
_entity_poly.type
_entity_poly.pdbx_seq_one_letter_code
_entity_poly.pdbx_strand_id
1 'polypeptide(L)'
;AYPSDPSTSDPVGVIVCKQALHRDRANRGYIAMLSVSKEYRKRGIASTLVRNSIEAMKEDGVEEIVLETEFDNHAALSLYESLGFIREKRLYRFYLNGKDAFRLVLPIPQPTSESEDGSSEGTAESKVFRTRRPRLPTYRAICVSPYTDDEDDEVSGR
;
A
#
# COMPACT_ATOMS: atom_id res chain seq x y z
N ALA A 1 3.49 13.49 3.70
CA ALA A 1 4.76 13.97 3.11
C ALA A 1 4.82 15.46 3.32
N TYR A 2 5.97 15.95 3.77
CA TYR A 2 6.25 17.36 4.02
C TYR A 2 7.37 17.84 3.09
N PRO A 3 7.41 19.14 2.75
CA PRO A 3 8.51 19.72 2.00
C PRO A 3 9.82 19.68 2.82
N SER A 4 10.95 19.77 2.13
CA SER A 4 12.30 19.76 2.73
C SER A 4 12.60 21.03 3.53
N ASP A 5 11.99 22.15 3.15
CA ASP A 5 12.15 23.42 3.84
C ASP A 5 11.38 23.41 5.18
N PRO A 6 12.08 23.48 6.33
CA PRO A 6 11.45 23.46 7.65
C PRO A 6 10.62 24.71 7.96
N SER A 7 10.72 25.77 7.15
CA SER A 7 9.87 26.97 7.30
C SER A 7 8.42 26.73 6.86
N THR A 8 8.19 25.68 6.05
CA THR A 8 6.87 25.29 5.55
C THR A 8 6.40 24.01 6.23
N SER A 9 5.40 24.13 7.12
CA SER A 9 4.83 22.97 7.85
C SER A 9 3.62 22.33 7.15
N ASP A 10 3.25 22.81 5.96
CA ASP A 10 2.04 22.33 5.29
C ASP A 10 2.29 20.98 4.58
N PRO A 11 1.39 19.99 4.74
CA PRO A 11 1.56 18.70 4.11
C PRO A 11 1.39 18.80 2.58
N VAL A 12 2.39 18.37 1.83
CA VAL A 12 2.38 18.37 0.36
C VAL A 12 1.84 17.08 -0.25
N GLY A 13 1.66 16.04 0.56
CA GLY A 13 1.05 14.79 0.11
C GLY A 13 0.53 13.92 1.25
N VAL A 14 -0.55 13.21 0.98
CA VAL A 14 -1.27 12.35 1.93
C VAL A 14 -1.69 11.05 1.26
N ILE A 15 -1.65 9.97 2.03
CA ILE A 15 -2.22 8.68 1.68
C ILE A 15 -3.07 8.18 2.85
N VAL A 16 -4.23 7.62 2.55
CA VAL A 16 -5.14 7.03 3.53
C VAL A 16 -5.37 5.57 3.14
N CYS A 17 -5.01 4.68 4.05
CA CYS A 17 -5.15 3.24 3.88
C CYS A 17 -6.00 2.64 4.99
N LYS A 18 -6.65 1.52 4.68
CA LYS A 18 -7.34 0.67 5.65
C LYS A 18 -6.88 -0.77 5.43
N GLN A 19 -6.67 -1.51 6.51
CA GLN A 19 -6.44 -2.94 6.46
C GLN A 19 -7.43 -3.64 7.38
N ALA A 20 -8.14 -4.63 6.86
CA ALA A 20 -9.13 -5.37 7.62
C ALA A 20 -9.36 -6.76 7.01
N LEU A 21 -9.87 -7.68 7.83
CA LEU A 21 -10.39 -8.95 7.35
C LEU A 21 -11.58 -8.71 6.43
N HIS A 22 -11.45 -9.16 5.18
CA HIS A 22 -12.52 -9.11 4.19
C HIS A 22 -13.29 -10.44 4.20
N ARG A 23 -14.60 -10.37 4.46
CA ARG A 23 -15.50 -11.54 4.56
C ARG A 23 -14.98 -12.63 5.51
N ASP A 24 -14.27 -12.22 6.55
CA ASP A 24 -13.64 -13.09 7.56
C ASP A 24 -12.69 -14.16 6.99
N ARG A 25 -12.14 -13.94 5.78
CA ARG A 25 -11.31 -14.93 5.08
C ARG A 25 -9.93 -14.45 4.69
N ALA A 26 -9.78 -13.19 4.28
CA ALA A 26 -8.51 -12.67 3.79
C ALA A 26 -8.20 -11.30 4.40
N ASN A 27 -6.97 -11.11 4.86
CA ASN A 27 -6.48 -9.83 5.34
C ASN A 27 -6.20 -8.88 4.16
N ARG A 28 -7.11 -7.93 3.92
CA ARG A 28 -7.09 -7.08 2.73
C ARG A 28 -6.77 -5.63 3.07
N GLY A 29 -5.80 -5.07 2.35
CA GLY A 29 -5.48 -3.66 2.32
C GLY A 29 -6.33 -2.90 1.30
N TYR A 30 -6.66 -1.65 1.62
CA TYR A 30 -7.43 -0.75 0.77
C TYR A 30 -6.78 0.63 0.76
N ILE A 31 -6.41 1.13 -0.43
CA ILE A 31 -5.95 2.52 -0.58
C ILE A 31 -7.19 3.37 -0.91
N ALA A 32 -7.63 4.16 0.07
CA ALA A 32 -8.85 4.95 -0.02
C ALA A 32 -8.62 6.33 -0.65
N MET A 33 -7.45 6.93 -0.39
CA MET A 33 -7.12 8.26 -0.89
C MET A 33 -5.62 8.38 -1.07
N LEU A 34 -5.22 9.01 -2.17
CA LEU A 34 -3.85 9.45 -2.42
C LEU A 34 -3.93 10.83 -3.08
N SER A 35 -3.26 11.81 -2.50
CA SER A 35 -3.21 13.16 -3.06
C SER A 35 -1.82 13.76 -2.85
N VAL A 36 -1.34 14.46 -3.88
CA VAL A 36 -0.10 15.23 -3.85
C VAL A 36 -0.40 16.62 -4.44
N SER A 37 0.05 17.65 -3.74
CA SER A 37 -0.05 19.05 -4.16
C SER A 37 0.52 19.20 -5.57
N LYS A 38 -0.17 19.98 -6.42
CA LYS A 38 0.12 20.06 -7.86
C LYS A 38 1.55 20.48 -8.15
N GLU A 39 2.10 21.37 -7.33
CA GLU A 39 3.45 21.93 -7.44
C GLU A 39 4.56 20.92 -7.10
N TYR A 40 4.20 19.86 -6.38
CA TYR A 40 5.11 18.81 -5.90
C TYR A 40 4.93 17.47 -6.63
N ARG A 41 4.17 17.46 -7.74
CA ARG A 41 3.99 16.26 -8.57
C ARG A 41 5.23 15.99 -9.43
N LYS A 42 5.32 14.76 -9.95
CA LYS A 42 6.43 14.28 -10.80
C LYS A 42 7.79 14.22 -10.08
N ARG A 43 7.77 14.11 -8.75
CA ARG A 43 8.96 14.00 -7.88
C ARG A 43 8.94 12.73 -7.03
N GLY A 44 8.41 11.62 -7.55
CA GLY A 44 8.33 10.34 -6.81
C GLY A 44 7.44 10.29 -5.54
N ILE A 45 6.91 11.40 -5.02
CA ILE A 45 6.21 11.47 -3.71
C ILE A 45 5.06 10.46 -3.61
N ALA A 46 4.21 10.40 -4.64
CA ALA A 46 3.07 9.49 -4.66
C ALA A 46 3.53 8.02 -4.60
N SER A 47 4.56 7.67 -5.37
CA SER A 47 5.15 6.33 -5.38
C SER A 47 5.73 5.99 -4.01
N THR A 48 6.44 6.91 -3.37
CA THR A 48 7.01 6.72 -2.03
C THR A 48 5.94 6.52 -0.97
N LEU A 49 4.86 7.33 -0.99
CA LEU A 49 3.73 7.16 -0.08
C LEU A 49 3.07 5.77 -0.23
N VAL A 50 2.88 5.31 -1.47
CA VAL A 50 2.29 3.99 -1.74
C VAL A 50 3.22 2.87 -1.30
N ARG A 51 4.52 2.91 -1.63
CA ARG A 51 5.50 1.90 -1.20
C ARG A 51 5.54 1.77 0.32
N ASN A 52 5.64 2.89 1.04
CA ASN A 52 5.68 2.87 2.51
C ASN A 52 4.39 2.29 3.10
N SER A 53 3.24 2.55 2.47
CA SER A 53 1.96 1.99 2.91
C SER A 53 1.85 0.50 2.62
N ILE A 54 2.38 0.03 1.47
CA ILE A 54 2.47 -1.40 1.14
C ILE A 54 3.32 -2.12 2.19
N GLU A 55 4.53 -1.61 2.49
CA GLU A 55 5.41 -2.24 3.48
C GLU A 55 4.78 -2.28 4.87
N ALA A 56 4.13 -1.19 5.31
CA ALA A 56 3.41 -1.20 6.57
C ALA A 56 2.27 -2.23 6.61
N MET A 57 1.51 -2.40 5.52
CA MET A 57 0.45 -3.41 5.45
C MET A 57 1.02 -4.84 5.40
N LYS A 58 2.18 -5.04 4.76
CA LYS A 58 2.90 -6.32 4.76
C LYS A 58 3.38 -6.73 6.15
N GLU A 59 3.90 -5.79 6.94
CA GLU A 59 4.27 -6.02 8.35
C GLU A 59 3.07 -6.55 9.17
N ASP A 60 1.86 -6.12 8.82
CA ASP A 60 0.60 -6.54 9.43
C ASP A 60 -0.04 -7.77 8.74
N GLY A 61 0.69 -8.42 7.84
CA GLY A 61 0.28 -9.69 7.20
C GLY A 61 -0.82 -9.54 6.15
N VAL A 62 -0.83 -8.43 5.39
CA VAL A 62 -1.77 -8.26 4.28
C VAL A 62 -1.53 -9.33 3.19
N GLU A 63 -2.62 -9.86 2.63
CA GLU A 63 -2.59 -10.85 1.54
C GLU A 63 -2.75 -10.20 0.17
N GLU A 64 -3.49 -9.10 0.10
CA GLU A 64 -3.68 -8.34 -1.12
C GLU A 64 -4.04 -6.88 -0.79
N ILE A 65 -3.68 -5.98 -1.68
CA ILE A 65 -4.02 -4.55 -1.57
C ILE A 65 -4.84 -4.16 -2.79
N VAL A 66 -5.99 -3.52 -2.57
CA VAL A 66 -6.89 -3.11 -3.66
C VAL A 66 -7.20 -1.62 -3.62
N LEU A 67 -7.55 -1.07 -4.78
CA LEU A 67 -8.05 0.29 -4.94
C LEU A 67 -8.92 0.39 -6.19
N GLU A 68 -9.66 1.48 -6.29
CA GLU A 68 -10.39 1.86 -7.50
C GLU A 68 -9.92 3.23 -8.00
N THR A 69 -9.76 3.37 -9.32
CA THR A 69 -9.43 4.66 -9.95
C THR A 69 -10.25 4.84 -11.24
N GLU A 70 -10.51 6.09 -11.64
CA GLU A 70 -11.23 6.38 -12.88
C GLU A 70 -10.54 5.73 -14.08
N PHE A 71 -11.32 5.17 -15.02
CA PHE A 71 -10.77 4.43 -16.16
C PHE A 71 -9.87 5.26 -17.09
N ASP A 72 -10.03 6.59 -17.08
CA ASP A 72 -9.28 7.57 -17.87
C ASP A 72 -8.21 8.33 -17.05
N ASN A 73 -8.00 7.96 -15.77
CA ASN A 73 -6.94 8.53 -14.95
C ASN A 73 -5.59 7.87 -15.27
N HIS A 74 -5.05 8.19 -16.44
CA HIS A 74 -3.79 7.61 -16.95
C HIS A 74 -2.61 7.80 -16.00
N ALA A 75 -2.54 8.91 -15.27
CA ALA A 75 -1.48 9.17 -14.31
C ALA A 75 -1.54 8.19 -13.12
N ALA A 76 -2.73 7.97 -12.55
CA ALA A 76 -2.90 7.00 -11.46
C ALA A 76 -2.70 5.56 -11.95
N LEU A 77 -3.21 5.21 -13.13
CA LEU A 77 -3.03 3.89 -13.71
C LEU A 77 -1.55 3.56 -13.91
N SER A 78 -0.79 4.47 -14.54
CA SER A 78 0.65 4.30 -14.75
C SER A 78 1.41 4.19 -13.42
N LEU A 79 1.08 5.04 -12.43
CA LEU A 79 1.65 4.96 -11.08
C LEU A 79 1.45 3.57 -10.46
N TYR A 80 0.21 3.10 -10.38
CA TYR A 80 -0.07 1.82 -9.72
C TYR A 80 0.47 0.61 -10.50
N GLU A 81 0.41 0.64 -11.83
CA GLU A 81 1.00 -0.41 -12.68
C GLU A 81 2.51 -0.51 -12.48
N SER A 82 3.23 0.61 -12.40
CA SER A 82 4.67 0.62 -12.10
C SER A 82 5.02 0.06 -10.72
N LEU A 83 4.06 0.03 -9.79
CA LEU A 83 4.20 -0.53 -8.45
C LEU A 83 3.71 -2.00 -8.37
N GLY A 84 3.39 -2.61 -9.52
CA GLY A 84 2.99 -4.02 -9.61
C GLY A 84 1.50 -4.28 -9.44
N PHE A 85 0.66 -3.25 -9.35
CA PHE A 85 -0.79 -3.46 -9.36
C PHE A 85 -1.25 -3.89 -10.75
N ILE A 86 -2.20 -4.83 -10.78
CA ILE A 86 -2.83 -5.33 -12.00
C ILE A 86 -4.31 -4.96 -12.02
N ARG A 87 -4.86 -4.78 -13.22
CA ARG A 87 -6.29 -4.49 -13.41
C ARG A 87 -7.10 -5.78 -13.19
N GLU A 88 -7.87 -5.83 -12.11
CA GLU A 88 -8.72 -6.98 -11.78
C GLU A 88 -10.04 -6.95 -12.57
N LYS A 89 -10.72 -5.80 -12.57
CA LYS A 89 -12.02 -5.63 -13.23
C LYS A 89 -12.32 -4.18 -13.56
N ARG A 90 -13.20 -3.99 -14.56
CA ARG A 90 -13.84 -2.72 -14.85
C ARG A 90 -15.19 -2.64 -14.15
N LEU A 91 -15.43 -1.55 -13.45
CA LEU A 91 -16.66 -1.25 -12.73
C LEU A 91 -17.41 -0.17 -13.53
N TYR A 92 -18.55 -0.53 -14.12
CA TYR A 92 -19.33 0.39 -14.94
C TYR A 92 -20.09 1.40 -14.09
N ARG A 93 -20.04 2.68 -14.47
CA ARG A 93 -20.71 3.79 -13.77
C ARG A 93 -20.48 3.79 -12.26
N PHE A 94 -19.24 3.51 -11.86
CA PHE A 94 -18.85 3.38 -10.45
C PHE A 94 -18.85 4.72 -9.71
N TYR A 95 -18.41 5.78 -10.40
CA TYR A 95 -18.39 7.13 -9.84
C TYR A 95 -19.72 7.84 -10.08
N LEU A 96 -20.05 8.79 -9.20
CA LEU A 96 -21.28 9.60 -9.29
C LEU A 96 -21.38 10.42 -10.58
N ASN A 97 -20.24 10.74 -11.21
CA ASN A 97 -20.17 11.38 -12.52
C ASN A 97 -20.52 10.44 -13.69
N GLY A 98 -20.88 9.18 -13.41
CA GLY A 98 -21.21 8.16 -14.40
C GLY A 98 -19.99 7.51 -15.04
N LYS A 99 -18.76 7.89 -14.65
CA LYS A 99 -17.54 7.27 -15.16
C LYS A 99 -17.34 5.88 -14.60
N ASP A 100 -16.70 5.06 -15.41
CA ASP A 100 -16.23 3.74 -15.01
C ASP A 100 -14.98 3.86 -14.14
N ALA A 101 -14.72 2.80 -13.37
CA ALA A 101 -13.48 2.64 -12.64
C ALA A 101 -12.77 1.35 -13.05
N PHE A 102 -11.45 1.35 -12.98
CA PHE A 102 -10.71 0.11 -12.84
C PHE A 102 -10.49 -0.18 -11.36
N ARG A 103 -10.77 -1.42 -10.97
CA ARG A 103 -10.29 -1.96 -9.71
C ARG A 103 -8.93 -2.58 -9.95
N LEU A 104 -7.94 -2.13 -9.20
CA LEU A 104 -6.58 -2.64 -9.24
C LEU A 104 -6.32 -3.49 -8.01
N VAL A 105 -5.50 -4.53 -8.16
CA VAL A 105 -5.07 -5.41 -7.08
C VAL A 105 -3.55 -5.61 -7.13
N LEU A 106 -2.91 -5.60 -5.96
CA LEU A 106 -1.55 -6.05 -5.75
C LEU A 106 -1.61 -7.31 -4.87
N PRO A 107 -1.45 -8.51 -5.43
CA PRO A 107 -1.36 -9.74 -4.64
C PRO A 107 -0.02 -9.77 -3.89
N ILE A 108 -0.05 -10.12 -2.60
CA ILE A 108 1.14 -10.29 -1.78
C ILE A 108 1.39 -11.78 -1.57
N PRO A 109 2.46 -12.35 -2.15
CA PRO A 109 2.78 -13.75 -1.92
C PRO A 109 3.12 -13.96 -0.44
N GLN A 110 2.43 -14.92 0.18
CA GLN A 110 2.81 -15.38 1.51
C GLN A 110 4.10 -16.19 1.38
N PRO A 111 5.07 -16.04 2.31
CA PRO A 111 6.21 -16.93 2.34
C PRO A 111 5.68 -18.35 2.55
N THR A 112 5.82 -19.19 1.53
CA THR A 112 5.49 -20.61 1.63
C THR A 112 6.42 -21.19 2.67
N SER A 113 5.89 -21.56 3.83
CA SER A 113 6.60 -22.45 4.74
C SER A 113 6.71 -23.80 4.03
N GLU A 114 7.81 -24.00 3.31
CA GLU A 114 8.18 -25.33 2.83
C GLU A 114 8.21 -26.24 4.05
N SER A 115 7.26 -27.16 4.10
CA SER A 115 7.20 -28.17 5.15
C SER A 115 8.30 -29.17 4.81
N GLU A 116 9.37 -29.19 5.62
CA GLU A 116 10.28 -30.32 5.65
C GLU A 116 9.49 -31.53 6.16
N ASP A 117 8.98 -32.35 5.23
CA ASP A 117 8.47 -33.69 5.53
C ASP A 117 9.66 -34.57 5.97
N GLY A 118 10.00 -34.48 7.25
CA GLY A 118 10.92 -35.36 7.94
C GLY A 118 10.19 -36.03 9.10
N SER A 119 9.71 -37.25 8.87
CA SER A 119 9.10 -38.11 9.89
C SER A 119 9.99 -38.27 11.13
N SER A 120 9.50 -37.86 12.30
CA SER A 120 9.71 -38.59 13.56
C SER A 120 8.70 -38.16 14.63
N GLU A 121 8.06 -39.15 15.25
CA GLU A 121 7.20 -39.00 16.42
C GLU A 121 7.99 -38.50 17.63
N GLY A 122 7.42 -37.56 18.38
CA GLY A 122 7.97 -37.07 19.64
C GLY A 122 7.08 -36.04 20.32
N THR A 123 6.32 -36.49 21.31
CA THR A 123 5.49 -35.72 22.25
C THR A 123 6.22 -34.51 22.86
N ALA A 124 5.59 -33.33 22.85
CA ALA A 124 5.45 -32.45 24.03
C ALA A 124 4.73 -31.14 23.65
N GLU A 125 3.63 -30.87 24.37
CA GLU A 125 2.91 -29.61 24.35
C GLU A 125 3.85 -28.42 24.60
N SER A 126 3.89 -27.47 23.67
CA SER A 126 4.40 -26.12 23.94
C SER A 126 3.25 -25.15 23.82
N LYS A 127 2.72 -24.72 24.99
CA LYS A 127 1.84 -23.57 25.11
C LYS A 127 2.52 -22.38 24.44
N VAL A 128 2.10 -22.05 23.22
CA VAL A 128 2.39 -20.75 22.62
C VAL A 128 1.70 -19.72 23.51
N PHE A 129 2.49 -19.07 24.34
CA PHE A 129 2.10 -17.85 25.02
C PHE A 129 1.62 -16.89 23.94
N ARG A 130 0.29 -16.79 23.79
CA ARG A 130 -0.37 -15.68 23.10
C ARG A 130 -0.09 -14.45 23.96
N THR A 131 1.11 -13.89 23.82
CA THR A 131 1.39 -12.53 24.28
C THR A 131 0.33 -11.69 23.62
N ARG A 132 -0.55 -11.09 24.44
CA ARG A 132 -1.56 -10.16 23.96
C ARG A 132 -0.78 -9.05 23.28
N ARG A 133 -0.71 -9.07 21.94
CA ARG A 133 -0.16 -7.97 21.16
C ARG A 133 -0.85 -6.72 21.70
N PRO A 134 -0.09 -5.70 22.14
CA PRO A 134 -0.69 -4.47 22.63
C PRO A 134 -1.68 -3.98 21.56
N ARG A 135 -2.85 -3.50 22.00
CA ARG A 135 -3.83 -2.91 21.09
C ARG A 135 -3.15 -1.73 20.40
N LEU A 136 -2.62 -1.98 19.21
CA LEU A 136 -2.14 -0.91 18.34
C LEU A 136 -3.32 0.05 18.14
N PRO A 137 -3.07 1.37 18.16
CA PRO A 137 -4.11 2.33 17.85
C PRO A 137 -4.77 1.95 16.53
N THR A 138 -6.07 2.21 16.40
CA THR A 138 -6.85 1.91 15.19
C THR A 138 -6.34 2.63 13.93
N TYR A 139 -5.35 3.50 14.08
CA TYR A 139 -4.66 4.22 13.02
C TYR A 139 -3.14 4.27 13.32
N ARG A 140 -2.32 4.02 12.30
CA ARG A 140 -0.86 4.25 12.32
C ARG A 140 -0.55 5.44 11.42
N ALA A 141 -0.11 6.55 12.00
CA ALA A 141 0.42 7.67 11.22
C ALA A 141 1.88 7.38 10.87
N ILE A 142 2.18 7.24 9.58
CA ILE A 142 3.55 7.07 9.09
C ILE A 142 4.00 8.43 8.57
N CYS A 143 4.85 9.10 9.34
CA CYS A 143 5.51 10.31 8.85
C CYS A 143 6.53 9.88 7.80
N VAL A 144 6.31 10.31 6.56
CA VAL A 144 7.35 10.21 5.53
C VAL A 144 8.29 11.38 5.74
N SER A 145 9.60 11.11 5.80
CA SER A 145 10.62 12.14 5.97
C SER A 145 10.47 13.21 4.89
N PRO A 146 11.01 14.41 5.13
CA PRO A 146 11.03 15.43 4.09
C PRO A 146 11.66 14.83 2.83
N TYR A 147 10.94 14.96 1.72
CA TYR A 147 11.46 14.53 0.43
C TYR A 147 12.67 15.41 0.09
N THR A 148 13.81 14.83 -0.27
CA THR A 148 14.98 15.56 -0.76
C THR A 148 14.89 15.60 -2.29
N ASP A 149 14.99 16.78 -2.89
CA ASP A 149 14.95 16.96 -4.36
C ASP A 149 16.17 16.34 -5.08
N ASP A 150 17.15 15.81 -4.34
CA ASP A 150 18.51 15.55 -4.82
C ASP A 150 18.76 14.17 -5.49
N GLU A 151 17.80 13.25 -5.65
CA GLU A 151 18.12 11.86 -6.06
C GLU A 151 17.32 11.22 -7.22
N ASP A 152 16.67 11.98 -8.12
CA ASP A 152 15.90 11.37 -9.23
C ASP A 152 16.32 11.82 -10.66
N ASP A 153 17.57 12.29 -10.86
CA ASP A 153 18.09 12.66 -12.19
C ASP A 153 18.86 11.53 -12.94
N GLU A 154 18.99 10.32 -12.38
CA GLU A 154 19.81 9.25 -12.99
C GLU A 154 19.06 7.95 -13.34
N VAL A 155 17.80 7.97 -13.82
CA VAL A 155 17.26 6.82 -14.59
C VAL A 155 16.40 7.29 -15.77
N SER A 156 17.04 7.85 -16.79
CA SER A 156 16.51 7.84 -18.17
C SER A 156 17.66 7.98 -19.16
N GLY A 157 18.43 6.91 -19.33
CA GLY A 157 19.50 6.87 -20.32
C GLY A 157 20.15 5.50 -20.43
N ARG A 158 19.45 4.52 -21.01
CA ARG A 158 19.98 3.43 -21.84
C ARG A 158 18.86 2.60 -22.44
#